data_AF-A0A7C5KJX7-F1
#
_entry.id   AF-A0A7C5KJX7-F1
#
_cell.length_a   1.000
_cell.length_b   1.000
_cell.length_c   1.000
_cell.angle_alpha   90.00
_cell.angle_beta   90.00
_cell.angle_gamma   90.00
#
_symmetry.space_group_name_H-M   'P 1'
#
loop_
_entity.id
_entity.type
_entity.pdbx_description
1 polymer ?
#
loop_
_entity_poly.entity_id
_entity_poly.type
_entity_poly.pdbx_seq_one_letter_code
_entity_poly.pdbx_strand_id
1 'polypeptide(L)'
;MYLMRKPFWLLLPLALAACTTPPPAPERPQPPPAPKPAPRAEGLAQQLARDSAPERNQVREAYRYDRTISLGRVPGVRLYTYRPGRQDRVVGFALVNKGSRRVNPRGLRGSGARREFLFQFPDRAREETFLSVLDDVRLSRRYSHDNMFRELHFFPRRQLPSLVREGDRFRVHLPTGETVWFDARSAEIVGGVLRESPIDFNRNRHARHNPRIDYRGEGLLITVAQRGEAPRRARVWGQRKYAEVRYPARYRKTCRISPALLWDQRPRPGDSDPRLTWRLKSDEAVFDLVEKRCGWKLDALRGGG
;
A
#
# COMPACT_ATOMS: atom_id res chain seq x y z
N MET A 1 75.21 4.39 77.51
CA MET A 1 74.96 4.60 78.97
C MET A 1 74.09 5.84 79.08
N TYR A 2 73.01 5.96 79.86
CA TYR A 2 72.34 5.05 80.84
C TYR A 2 70.95 5.67 81.22
N LEU A 3 69.95 5.09 81.93
CA LEU A 3 69.80 3.81 82.66
C LEU A 3 68.30 3.38 82.80
N MET A 4 67.86 2.28 82.16
CA MET A 4 66.57 1.56 82.42
C MET A 4 65.24 2.35 82.18
N ARG A 5 63.99 1.84 82.36
CA ARG A 5 63.47 0.55 82.90
C ARG A 5 62.05 0.19 82.36
N LYS A 6 61.92 -1.03 81.81
CA LYS A 6 60.81 -2.05 81.80
C LYS A 6 59.29 -1.67 81.63
N PRO A 7 58.46 -2.61 81.13
CA PRO A 7 57.04 -2.38 80.77
C PRO A 7 56.02 -2.89 81.81
N PHE A 8 54.72 -2.68 81.53
CA PHE A 8 53.60 -3.41 82.14
C PHE A 8 52.57 -3.85 81.08
N TRP A 9 51.75 -4.86 81.41
CA TRP A 9 50.79 -5.57 80.53
C TRP A 9 49.33 -5.34 80.95
N LEU A 10 48.39 -5.69 80.04
CA LEU A 10 47.00 -6.12 80.30
C LEU A 10 46.06 -5.09 80.99
N LEU A 11 44.81 -4.91 80.59
CA LEU A 11 43.77 -5.92 80.36
C LEU A 11 42.77 -5.54 79.25
N LEU A 12 42.06 -6.56 78.74
CA LEU A 12 40.91 -6.41 77.83
C LEU A 12 39.61 -6.75 78.58
N PRO A 13 38.58 -5.89 78.57
CA PRO A 13 37.23 -6.29 79.00
C PRO A 13 36.41 -6.81 77.80
N LEU A 14 35.74 -7.96 77.98
CA LEU A 14 34.65 -8.35 77.06
C LEU A 14 33.40 -7.50 77.34
N ALA A 15 32.75 -7.05 76.29
CA ALA A 15 31.35 -6.60 76.33
C ALA A 15 30.54 -7.44 75.34
N LEU A 16 29.45 -8.04 75.81
CA LEU A 16 28.60 -8.95 75.02
C LEU A 16 27.29 -8.29 74.61
N ALA A 17 26.83 -8.67 73.41
CA ALA A 17 25.44 -8.69 72.95
C ALA A 17 24.60 -7.39 73.00
N ALA A 18 24.39 -6.80 71.81
CA ALA A 18 23.09 -6.27 71.42
C ALA A 18 22.95 -6.29 69.88
N CYS A 19 22.53 -7.43 69.31
CA CYS A 19 22.25 -7.52 67.86
C CYS A 19 20.86 -6.96 67.54
N THR A 20 20.75 -5.64 67.44
CA THR A 20 19.55 -5.00 66.86
C THR A 20 19.56 -5.16 65.34
N THR A 21 18.66 -5.98 64.81
CA THR A 21 18.41 -6.01 63.37
C THR A 21 17.83 -4.67 62.90
N PRO A 22 18.33 -4.07 61.80
CA PRO A 22 17.67 -2.91 61.22
C PRO A 22 16.27 -3.32 60.72
N PRO A 23 15.26 -2.44 60.82
CA PRO A 23 13.93 -2.73 60.33
C PRO A 23 13.96 -2.99 58.80
N PRO A 24 13.15 -3.93 58.29
CA PRO A 24 13.09 -4.18 56.86
C PRO A 24 12.67 -2.90 56.12
N ALA A 25 13.38 -2.57 55.04
CA ALA A 25 13.05 -1.40 54.23
C ALA A 25 11.62 -1.53 53.69
N PRO A 26 10.81 -0.46 53.71
CA PRO A 26 9.42 -0.52 53.26
C PRO A 26 9.35 -0.97 51.81
N GLU A 27 8.67 -2.09 51.56
CA GLU A 27 8.56 -2.69 50.24
C GLU A 27 7.85 -1.71 49.30
N ARG A 28 8.59 -1.21 48.30
CA ARG A 28 8.04 -0.23 47.35
C ARG A 28 6.86 -0.88 46.61
N PRO A 29 5.67 -0.27 46.60
CA PRO A 29 4.54 -0.79 45.83
C PRO A 29 4.97 -1.03 44.38
N GLN A 30 4.91 -2.28 43.93
CA GLN A 30 5.23 -2.59 42.54
C GLN A 30 4.24 -1.83 41.65
N PRO A 31 4.70 -1.04 40.67
CA PRO A 31 3.79 -0.34 39.77
C PRO A 31 2.93 -1.39 39.05
N PRO A 32 1.61 -1.16 38.90
CA PRO A 32 0.72 -2.15 38.32
C PRO A 32 1.23 -2.56 36.93
N PRO A 33 1.20 -3.87 36.59
CA PRO A 33 1.84 -4.38 35.39
C PRO A 33 1.31 -3.65 34.16
N ALA A 34 2.21 -2.96 33.45
CA ALA A 34 1.84 -2.08 32.35
C ALA A 34 0.93 -2.82 31.36
N PRO A 35 -0.23 -2.25 30.98
CA PRO A 35 -1.23 -2.96 30.20
C PRO A 35 -0.62 -3.44 28.90
N LYS A 36 -0.58 -4.77 28.71
CA LYS A 36 0.03 -5.42 27.53
C LYS A 36 -0.51 -4.73 26.28
N PRO A 37 0.34 -4.10 25.45
CA PRO A 37 -0.14 -3.39 24.27
C PRO A 37 -0.89 -4.35 23.36
N ALA A 38 -2.20 -4.13 23.20
CA ALA A 38 -3.02 -4.92 22.28
C ALA A 38 -2.34 -4.92 20.90
N PRO A 39 -2.25 -6.07 20.21
CA PRO A 39 -1.42 -6.23 19.01
C PRO A 39 -1.92 -5.33 17.87
N ARG A 40 -1.35 -4.12 17.78
CA ARG A 40 -1.68 -3.04 16.84
C ARG A 40 -1.73 -3.50 15.38
N ALA A 41 -1.00 -4.55 15.02
CA ALA A 41 -1.02 -5.17 13.69
C ALA A 41 -2.32 -5.95 13.39
N GLU A 42 -2.95 -6.59 14.38
CA GLU A 42 -4.18 -7.36 14.19
C GLU A 42 -5.38 -6.45 13.94
N GLY A 43 -5.51 -5.37 14.73
CA GLY A 43 -6.52 -4.32 14.49
C GLY A 43 -6.37 -3.63 13.13
N LEU A 44 -5.15 -3.53 12.58
CA LEU A 44 -4.90 -3.04 11.22
C LEU A 44 -5.25 -4.07 10.14
N ALA A 45 -4.98 -5.36 10.36
CA ALA A 45 -5.43 -6.43 9.45
C ALA A 45 -6.97 -6.51 9.41
N GLN A 46 -7.64 -6.35 10.55
CA GLN A 46 -9.11 -6.28 10.63
C GLN A 46 -9.71 -5.07 9.90
N GLN A 47 -8.97 -3.98 9.69
CA GLN A 47 -9.43 -2.86 8.83
C GLN A 47 -9.43 -3.24 7.33
N LEU A 48 -8.59 -4.20 6.91
CA LEU A 48 -8.61 -4.72 5.53
C LEU A 48 -9.66 -5.81 5.32
N ALA A 49 -10.07 -6.53 6.36
CA ALA A 49 -11.09 -7.58 6.25
C ALA A 49 -12.54 -7.05 6.18
N ARG A 50 -12.75 -5.73 6.12
CA ARG A 50 -14.06 -5.07 6.13
C ARG A 50 -14.30 -4.32 4.83
N ASP A 51 -15.32 -4.73 4.10
CA ASP A 51 -15.84 -4.08 2.89
C ASP A 51 -16.49 -2.73 3.23
N SER A 52 -15.64 -1.74 3.47
CA SER A 52 -15.99 -0.42 3.96
C SER A 52 -16.32 0.51 2.79
N ALA A 53 -17.40 1.28 2.85
CA ALA A 53 -17.62 2.40 1.93
C ALA A 53 -16.49 3.46 2.06
N PRO A 54 -16.20 4.25 1.01
CA PRO A 54 -15.32 5.41 1.11
C PRO A 54 -15.84 6.42 2.13
N GLU A 55 -14.96 6.95 3.00
CA GLU A 55 -15.34 7.90 4.06
C GLU A 55 -15.69 9.30 3.54
N ARG A 56 -15.37 9.58 2.28
CA ARG A 56 -15.55 10.87 1.60
C ARG A 56 -15.42 10.70 0.09
N ASN A 57 -15.93 11.65 -0.68
CA ASN A 57 -15.71 11.65 -2.13
C ASN A 57 -14.32 12.19 -2.49
N GLN A 58 -13.85 13.27 -1.85
CA GLN A 58 -12.60 13.97 -2.21
C GLN A 58 -11.50 13.85 -1.16
N VAL A 59 -10.23 13.84 -1.59
CA VAL A 59 -9.03 13.86 -0.72
C VAL A 59 -8.80 15.28 -0.19
N ARG A 60 -8.53 15.42 1.11
CA ARG A 60 -8.19 16.74 1.69
C ARG A 60 -6.85 17.26 1.19
N GLU A 61 -6.78 18.56 0.94
CA GLU A 61 -5.56 19.21 0.44
C GLU A 61 -4.36 19.11 1.41
N ALA A 62 -4.64 19.12 2.72
CA ALA A 62 -3.65 18.90 3.78
C ALA A 62 -3.22 17.43 3.94
N TYR A 63 -3.85 16.46 3.26
CA TYR A 63 -3.48 15.03 3.30
C TYR A 63 -2.26 14.72 2.41
N ARG A 64 -1.15 15.45 2.61
CA ARG A 64 0.18 14.98 2.20
C ARG A 64 0.61 13.89 3.19
N TYR A 65 1.02 12.73 2.66
CA TYR A 65 1.34 11.56 3.47
C TYR A 65 2.60 11.77 4.34
N ASP A 66 2.44 11.83 5.66
CA ASP A 66 3.46 11.30 6.57
C ASP A 66 3.50 9.78 6.40
N ARG A 67 4.41 9.31 5.54
CA ARG A 67 4.52 7.91 5.11
C ARG A 67 5.08 7.01 6.21
N THR A 68 4.27 6.73 7.23
CA THR A 68 4.53 5.61 8.15
C THR A 68 4.29 4.30 7.39
N ILE A 69 5.31 3.78 6.71
CA ILE A 69 5.27 2.45 6.09
C ILE A 69 5.40 1.40 7.20
N SER A 70 4.31 1.20 7.93
CA SER A 70 4.16 0.10 8.87
C SER A 70 4.18 -1.21 8.10
N LEU A 71 5.30 -1.94 8.12
CA LEU A 71 5.35 -3.33 7.66
C LEU A 71 4.48 -4.20 8.58
N GLY A 72 3.18 -4.24 8.27
CA GLY A 72 2.20 -5.05 8.99
C GLY A 72 2.60 -6.52 8.97
N ARG A 73 2.43 -7.22 10.09
CA ARG A 73 2.88 -8.61 10.28
C ARG A 73 2.01 -9.66 9.53
N VAL A 74 1.27 -9.26 8.49
CA VAL A 74 0.51 -10.17 7.63
C VAL A 74 1.49 -10.76 6.60
N PRO A 75 1.86 -12.05 6.67
CA PRO A 75 2.93 -12.59 5.83
C PRO A 75 2.56 -12.51 4.35
N GLY A 76 3.40 -11.83 3.55
CA GLY A 76 3.16 -11.60 2.11
C GLY A 76 2.54 -10.24 1.75
N VAL A 77 1.98 -9.51 2.73
CA VAL A 77 1.28 -8.22 2.51
C VAL A 77 2.09 -7.07 3.11
N ARG A 78 2.19 -5.95 2.37
CA ARG A 78 2.65 -4.65 2.89
C ARG A 78 1.45 -3.78 3.24
N LEU A 79 1.47 -3.09 4.38
CA LEU A 79 0.44 -2.13 4.76
C LEU A 79 0.95 -0.70 4.60
N TYR A 80 0.06 0.20 4.19
CA TYR A 80 0.30 1.63 4.13
C TYR A 80 -0.68 2.30 5.09
N THR A 81 -0.15 2.91 6.15
CA THR A 81 -0.95 3.56 7.19
C THR A 81 -0.68 5.06 7.23
N TYR A 82 -1.70 5.78 7.69
CA TYR A 82 -1.61 7.18 8.06
C TYR A 82 -2.27 7.35 9.44
N ARG A 83 -1.90 8.39 10.20
CA ARG A 83 -2.24 8.51 11.62
C ARG A 83 -3.06 9.77 11.97
N PRO A 84 -4.30 9.91 11.49
CA PRO A 84 -5.17 11.03 11.87
C PRO A 84 -5.50 10.97 13.37
N GLY A 85 -5.40 12.11 14.07
CA GLY A 85 -5.91 12.23 15.45
C GLY A 85 -5.34 11.20 16.44
N ARG A 86 -4.07 10.81 16.28
CA ARG A 86 -3.36 9.75 17.05
C ARG A 86 -3.80 8.30 16.80
N GLN A 87 -4.84 8.02 16.02
CA GLN A 87 -5.22 6.66 15.62
C GLN A 87 -4.64 6.27 14.27
N ASP A 88 -4.24 5.02 14.07
CA ASP A 88 -3.83 4.54 12.74
C ASP A 88 -5.05 4.19 11.88
N ARG A 89 -4.94 4.49 10.58
CA ARG A 89 -5.87 4.07 9.53
C ARG A 89 -5.09 3.46 8.37
N VAL A 90 -5.57 2.32 7.85
CA VAL A 90 -5.07 1.79 6.59
C VAL A 90 -5.59 2.64 5.43
N VAL A 91 -4.68 3.06 4.55
CA VAL A 91 -4.91 3.87 3.34
C VAL A 91 -4.37 3.19 2.07
N GLY A 92 -3.90 1.95 2.20
CA GLY A 92 -3.47 1.10 1.09
C GLY A 92 -2.79 -0.18 1.56
N PHE A 93 -2.61 -1.13 0.65
CA PHE A 93 -1.85 -2.36 0.88
C PHE A 93 -1.19 -2.83 -0.42
N ALA A 94 -0.14 -3.66 -0.32
CA ALA A 94 0.48 -4.27 -1.49
C ALA A 94 0.80 -5.75 -1.35
N LEU A 95 0.64 -6.47 -2.45
CA LEU A 95 1.09 -7.85 -2.67
C LEU A 95 2.30 -7.83 -3.62
N VAL A 96 3.35 -8.60 -3.32
CA VAL A 96 4.63 -8.50 -4.05
C VAL A 96 5.11 -9.86 -4.57
N ASN A 97 4.97 -10.07 -5.87
CA ASN A 97 5.45 -11.25 -6.58
C ASN A 97 6.96 -11.14 -6.82
N LYS A 98 7.74 -11.58 -5.82
CA LYS A 98 9.21 -11.61 -5.84
C LYS A 98 9.80 -12.76 -6.69
N GLY A 99 8.97 -13.68 -7.17
CA GLY A 99 9.40 -14.85 -7.93
C GLY A 99 8.29 -15.89 -8.03
N SER A 100 8.03 -16.35 -9.24
CA SER A 100 6.92 -17.28 -9.53
C SER A 100 7.14 -17.98 -10.88
N ARG A 101 6.61 -19.20 -11.07
CA ARG A 101 6.98 -20.02 -12.25
C ARG A 101 6.43 -19.46 -13.57
N ARG A 102 5.24 -18.87 -13.57
CA ARG A 102 4.55 -18.38 -14.78
C ARG A 102 4.78 -16.89 -14.99
N VAL A 103 4.67 -16.08 -13.94
CA VAL A 103 4.66 -14.61 -14.05
C VAL A 103 6.05 -13.99 -13.89
N ASN A 104 6.81 -14.41 -12.88
CA ASN A 104 8.14 -13.87 -12.56
C ASN A 104 9.23 -14.96 -12.45
N PRO A 105 9.57 -15.66 -13.55
CA PRO A 105 10.55 -16.74 -13.53
C PRO A 105 12.01 -16.26 -13.34
N ARG A 106 12.28 -14.95 -13.38
CA ARG A 106 13.61 -14.38 -13.03
C ARG A 106 13.75 -14.04 -11.56
N GLY A 107 12.67 -13.66 -10.88
CA GLY A 107 12.65 -13.49 -9.42
C GLY A 107 13.06 -14.76 -8.67
N LEU A 108 12.60 -15.93 -9.15
CA LEU A 108 13.04 -17.25 -8.65
C LEU A 108 14.55 -17.53 -8.80
N ARG A 109 15.24 -16.80 -9.68
CA ARG A 109 16.69 -16.91 -9.92
C ARG A 109 17.49 -15.85 -9.15
N GLY A 110 16.90 -15.26 -8.10
CA GLY A 110 17.56 -14.26 -7.25
C GLY A 110 17.82 -12.90 -7.93
N SER A 111 17.30 -12.64 -9.13
CA SER A 111 17.65 -11.41 -9.88
C SER A 111 17.08 -10.10 -9.30
N GLY A 112 16.41 -10.16 -8.15
CA GLY A 112 15.69 -9.04 -7.53
C GLY A 112 14.47 -8.54 -8.30
N ALA A 113 14.14 -9.14 -9.46
CA ALA A 113 13.01 -8.73 -10.28
C ALA A 113 11.68 -9.04 -9.57
N ARG A 114 10.71 -8.14 -9.69
CA ARG A 114 9.43 -8.23 -8.98
C ARG A 114 8.28 -7.58 -9.73
N ARG A 115 7.07 -8.10 -9.50
CA ARG A 115 5.82 -7.36 -9.70
C ARG A 115 5.26 -6.95 -8.33
N GLU A 116 4.76 -5.72 -8.21
CA GLU A 116 4.08 -5.20 -7.03
C GLU A 116 2.68 -4.72 -7.41
N PHE A 117 1.67 -5.23 -6.70
CA PHE A 117 0.27 -4.84 -6.80
C PHE A 117 -0.08 -3.98 -5.59
N LEU A 118 -0.15 -2.67 -5.78
CA LEU A 118 -0.34 -1.67 -4.73
C LEU A 118 -1.73 -1.04 -4.84
N PHE A 119 -2.64 -1.48 -3.97
CA PHE A 119 -3.99 -0.94 -3.81
C PHE A 119 -3.93 0.30 -2.92
N GLN A 120 -4.42 1.43 -3.41
CA GLN A 120 -4.32 2.75 -2.76
C GLN A 120 -5.70 3.39 -2.61
N PHE A 121 -5.89 4.03 -1.46
CA PHE A 121 -7.09 4.78 -1.08
C PHE A 121 -6.73 5.88 -0.04
N PRO A 122 -5.89 6.88 -0.40
CA PRO A 122 -5.60 8.05 0.42
C PRO A 122 -6.84 8.73 0.96
N ASP A 123 -6.75 9.22 2.20
CA ASP A 123 -7.86 9.84 2.95
C ASP A 123 -9.15 8.99 3.00
N ARG A 124 -9.04 7.70 2.64
CA ARG A 124 -10.15 6.76 2.42
C ARG A 124 -11.21 7.34 1.48
N ALA A 125 -10.75 8.11 0.48
CA ALA A 125 -11.58 8.89 -0.44
C ALA A 125 -11.89 8.15 -1.75
N ARG A 126 -13.11 8.36 -2.27
CA ARG A 126 -13.59 7.75 -3.52
C ARG A 126 -12.75 8.16 -4.72
N GLU A 127 -12.48 9.46 -4.91
CA GLU A 127 -11.89 10.00 -6.16
C GLU A 127 -10.49 9.44 -6.48
N GLU A 128 -9.73 9.10 -5.45
CA GLU A 128 -8.31 8.73 -5.51
C GLU A 128 -8.09 7.26 -5.07
N THR A 129 -9.11 6.41 -5.24
CA THR A 129 -9.02 4.95 -5.01
C THR A 129 -8.66 4.20 -6.30
N PHE A 130 -7.58 3.41 -6.30
CA PHE A 130 -7.04 2.72 -7.48
C PHE A 130 -6.05 1.57 -7.15
N LEU A 131 -5.74 0.75 -8.15
CA LEU A 131 -4.65 -0.24 -8.12
C LEU A 131 -3.49 0.24 -9.00
N SER A 132 -2.29 0.34 -8.44
CA SER A 132 -1.03 0.51 -9.17
C SER A 132 -0.34 -0.85 -9.32
N VAL A 133 0.14 -1.16 -10.52
CA VAL A 133 0.96 -2.34 -10.81
C VAL A 133 2.31 -1.89 -11.34
N LEU A 134 3.38 -2.34 -10.69
CA LEU A 134 4.77 -2.05 -11.03
C LEU A 134 5.52 -3.34 -11.37
N ASP A 135 6.10 -3.42 -12.57
CA ASP A 135 7.18 -4.35 -12.89
C ASP A 135 8.54 -3.66 -12.75
N ASP A 136 9.36 -4.14 -11.81
CA ASP A 136 10.76 -3.73 -11.63
C ASP A 136 11.65 -4.89 -12.09
N VAL A 137 12.15 -4.82 -13.33
CA VAL A 137 12.78 -5.97 -14.00
C VAL A 137 14.27 -6.19 -13.69
N ARG A 138 14.92 -5.21 -13.04
CA ARG A 138 16.33 -5.25 -12.60
C ARG A 138 17.37 -5.61 -13.68
N LEU A 139 17.13 -5.27 -14.95
CA LEU A 139 18.02 -5.63 -16.07
C LEU A 139 19.16 -4.64 -16.33
N SER A 140 19.04 -3.39 -15.89
CA SER A 140 20.04 -2.33 -16.12
C SER A 140 20.43 -1.55 -14.87
N ARG A 141 19.80 -1.86 -13.71
CA ARG A 141 19.97 -1.18 -12.41
C ARG A 141 19.56 0.30 -12.40
N ARG A 142 19.08 0.86 -13.52
CA ARG A 142 18.59 2.25 -13.62
C ARG A 142 17.07 2.29 -13.52
N TYR A 143 16.54 3.04 -12.55
CA TYR A 143 15.11 3.09 -12.25
C TYR A 143 14.23 3.38 -13.48
N SER A 144 14.56 4.43 -14.23
CA SER A 144 13.84 4.87 -15.44
C SER A 144 13.93 3.91 -16.64
N HIS A 145 14.85 2.96 -16.61
CA HIS A 145 14.97 1.90 -17.61
C HIS A 145 14.27 0.60 -17.21
N ASP A 146 14.21 0.29 -15.91
CA ASP A 146 13.77 -1.01 -15.40
C ASP A 146 12.33 -1.01 -14.86
N ASN A 147 11.77 0.15 -14.49
CA ASN A 147 10.45 0.24 -13.83
C ASN A 147 9.33 0.57 -14.83
N MET A 148 8.36 -0.32 -14.95
CA MET A 148 7.18 -0.20 -15.82
C MET A 148 5.90 -0.16 -14.98
N PHE A 149 5.11 0.90 -15.13
CA PHE A 149 3.90 1.16 -14.32
C PHE A 149 2.63 0.98 -15.14
N ARG A 150 1.56 0.46 -14.55
CA ARG A 150 0.17 0.63 -15.00
C ARG A 150 -0.71 0.93 -13.78
N GLU A 151 -1.55 1.96 -13.84
CA GLU A 151 -2.63 2.21 -12.87
C GLU A 151 -3.98 1.74 -13.45
N LEU A 152 -4.85 1.26 -12.56
CA LEU A 152 -6.18 0.73 -12.84
C LEU A 152 -7.19 1.39 -11.89
N HIS A 153 -8.15 2.13 -12.45
CA HIS A 153 -9.24 2.79 -11.74
C HIS A 153 -10.55 2.10 -12.12
N PHE A 154 -11.20 1.48 -11.13
CA PHE A 154 -12.44 0.69 -11.29
C PHE A 154 -13.65 1.54 -10.90
N PHE A 155 -14.78 1.39 -11.59
CA PHE A 155 -16.02 2.13 -11.34
C PHE A 155 -17.25 1.21 -11.54
N PRO A 156 -18.35 1.38 -10.78
CA PRO A 156 -18.52 2.34 -9.68
C PRO A 156 -17.64 2.02 -8.46
N ARG A 157 -17.32 3.03 -7.65
CA ARG A 157 -16.45 2.91 -6.46
C ARG A 157 -17.30 2.83 -5.19
N ARG A 158 -17.99 1.69 -5.06
CA ARG A 158 -18.91 1.35 -3.97
C ARG A 158 -18.19 1.22 -2.63
N GLN A 159 -17.02 0.59 -2.65
CA GLN A 159 -16.23 0.29 -1.46
C GLN A 159 -14.75 0.66 -1.63
N LEU A 160 -14.03 0.66 -0.51
CA LEU A 160 -12.58 0.65 -0.48
C LEU A 160 -12.05 -0.77 -0.83
N PRO A 161 -10.87 -0.87 -1.46
CA PRO A 161 -10.19 -2.16 -1.62
C PRO A 161 -9.96 -2.84 -0.27
N SER A 162 -10.32 -4.11 -0.19
CA SER A 162 -10.25 -4.93 1.02
C SER A 162 -9.46 -6.22 0.74
N LEU A 163 -8.93 -6.85 1.79
CA LEU A 163 -8.13 -8.07 1.68
C LEU A 163 -8.43 -9.00 2.86
N VAL A 164 -8.81 -10.23 2.54
CA VAL A 164 -9.00 -11.35 3.47
C VAL A 164 -8.02 -12.46 3.09
N ARG A 165 -7.48 -13.19 4.08
CA ARG A 165 -6.69 -14.39 3.83
C ARG A 165 -7.55 -15.63 4.03
N GLU A 166 -7.55 -16.51 3.03
CA GLU A 166 -8.30 -17.75 3.01
C GLU A 166 -7.33 -18.89 2.66
N GLY A 167 -6.79 -19.55 3.71
CA GLY A 167 -5.83 -20.65 3.58
C GLY A 167 -4.53 -20.25 2.85
N ASP A 168 -4.38 -20.78 1.63
CA ASP A 168 -3.27 -20.56 0.71
C ASP A 168 -3.45 -19.35 -0.22
N ARG A 169 -4.57 -18.61 -0.10
CA ARG A 169 -4.91 -17.47 -0.97
C ARG A 169 -5.19 -16.19 -0.21
N PHE A 170 -5.10 -15.07 -0.92
CA PHE A 170 -5.72 -13.81 -0.53
C PHE A 170 -6.93 -13.54 -1.44
N ARG A 171 -8.08 -13.32 -0.81
CA ARG A 171 -9.26 -12.74 -1.46
C ARG A 171 -9.14 -11.23 -1.38
N VAL A 172 -9.08 -10.57 -2.53
CA VAL A 172 -9.06 -9.11 -2.62
C VAL A 172 -10.36 -8.65 -3.28
N HIS A 173 -11.08 -7.73 -2.64
CA HIS A 173 -12.22 -7.09 -3.25
C HIS A 173 -11.81 -5.74 -3.84
N LEU A 174 -12.28 -5.48 -5.07
CA LEU A 174 -12.06 -4.25 -5.82
C LEU A 174 -13.08 -3.17 -5.42
N PRO A 175 -12.88 -1.89 -5.81
CA PRO A 175 -13.83 -0.82 -5.50
C PRO A 175 -15.28 -1.06 -5.99
N THR A 176 -15.44 -1.91 -7.00
CA THR A 176 -16.72 -2.37 -7.56
C THR A 176 -17.46 -3.39 -6.70
N GLY A 177 -16.81 -3.94 -5.67
CA GLY A 177 -17.24 -5.13 -4.91
C GLY A 177 -16.81 -6.46 -5.53
N GLU A 178 -16.15 -6.44 -6.68
CA GLU A 178 -15.75 -7.65 -7.40
C GLU A 178 -14.47 -8.27 -6.84
N THR A 179 -14.40 -9.61 -6.85
CA THR A 179 -13.29 -10.35 -6.24
C THR A 179 -12.16 -10.69 -7.21
N VAL A 180 -10.92 -10.63 -6.71
CA VAL A 180 -9.69 -11.13 -7.32
C VAL A 180 -8.97 -12.03 -6.32
N TRP A 181 -8.46 -13.17 -6.80
CA TRP A 181 -7.76 -14.15 -5.98
C TRP A 181 -6.27 -14.18 -6.30
N PHE A 182 -5.45 -14.03 -5.26
CA PHE A 182 -3.99 -14.15 -5.35
C PHE A 182 -3.51 -15.37 -4.57
N ASP A 183 -2.51 -16.09 -5.09
CA ASP A 183 -1.78 -17.09 -4.32
C ASP A 183 -0.95 -16.41 -3.21
N ALA A 184 -1.06 -16.88 -1.96
CA ALA A 184 -0.48 -16.21 -0.80
C ALA A 184 1.04 -16.41 -0.65
N ARG A 185 1.65 -17.32 -1.44
CA ARG A 185 3.10 -17.58 -1.41
C ARG A 185 3.85 -16.74 -2.44
N SER A 186 3.29 -16.61 -3.64
CA SER A 186 3.93 -16.03 -4.82
C SER A 186 3.31 -14.70 -5.27
N ALA A 187 2.10 -14.36 -4.80
CA ALA A 187 1.31 -13.24 -5.28
C ALA A 187 1.07 -13.23 -6.80
N GLU A 188 1.00 -14.40 -7.45
CA GLU A 188 0.34 -14.52 -8.75
C GLU A 188 -1.19 -14.39 -8.60
N ILE A 189 -1.84 -13.73 -9.56
CA ILE A 189 -3.30 -13.79 -9.72
C ILE A 189 -3.69 -15.17 -10.23
N VAL A 190 -4.51 -15.87 -9.45
CA VAL A 190 -4.99 -17.24 -9.71
C VAL A 190 -6.48 -17.31 -10.07
N GLY A 191 -7.25 -16.23 -9.89
CA GLY A 191 -8.66 -16.19 -10.30
C GLY A 191 -9.37 -14.86 -10.03
N GLY A 192 -10.67 -14.83 -10.33
CA GLY A 192 -11.52 -13.63 -10.21
C GLY A 192 -11.53 -12.75 -11.47
N VAL A 193 -11.93 -11.48 -11.33
CA VAL A 193 -12.19 -10.58 -12.47
C VAL A 193 -10.93 -10.00 -13.13
N LEU A 194 -9.74 -10.25 -12.58
CA LEU A 194 -8.46 -9.88 -13.17
C LEU A 194 -7.67 -11.11 -13.64
N ARG A 195 -6.88 -10.94 -14.71
CA ARG A 195 -5.89 -11.90 -15.21
C ARG A 195 -4.62 -11.16 -15.60
N GLU A 196 -3.48 -11.57 -15.04
CA GLU A 196 -2.19 -11.01 -15.44
C GLU A 196 -1.50 -11.80 -16.57
N SER A 197 -0.67 -11.11 -17.34
CA SER A 197 0.35 -11.71 -18.21
C SER A 197 1.72 -11.74 -17.49
N PRO A 198 2.70 -12.55 -17.94
CA PRO A 198 4.06 -12.53 -17.37
C PRO A 198 4.72 -11.13 -17.41
N ILE A 199 5.76 -10.96 -16.59
CA ILE A 199 6.61 -9.76 -16.62
C ILE A 199 7.39 -9.75 -17.95
N ASP A 200 7.39 -8.62 -18.66
CA ASP A 200 8.16 -8.48 -19.89
C ASP A 200 9.65 -8.24 -19.58
N PHE A 201 10.45 -9.26 -19.83
CA PHE A 201 11.89 -9.28 -19.59
C PHE A 201 12.76 -8.92 -20.81
N ASN A 202 12.17 -8.28 -21.84
CA ASN A 202 12.89 -7.82 -23.02
C ASN A 202 14.07 -6.88 -22.63
N ARG A 203 15.27 -7.18 -23.15
CA ARG A 203 16.48 -6.37 -22.93
C ARG A 203 16.34 -4.97 -23.54
N ASN A 204 15.66 -4.84 -24.70
CA ASN A 204 15.37 -3.54 -25.29
C ASN A 204 14.25 -2.83 -24.47
N ARG A 205 14.65 -1.86 -23.64
CA ARG A 205 13.74 -1.04 -22.81
C ARG A 205 12.63 -0.33 -23.60
N HIS A 206 12.81 -0.10 -24.91
CA HIS A 206 11.83 0.57 -25.78
C HIS A 206 10.78 -0.39 -26.34
N ALA A 207 11.13 -1.68 -26.51
CA ALA A 207 10.22 -2.74 -26.95
C ALA A 207 9.63 -3.55 -25.78
N ARG A 208 9.92 -3.16 -24.53
CA ARG A 208 9.35 -3.75 -23.31
C ARG A 208 7.98 -3.12 -23.02
N HIS A 209 7.00 -3.98 -22.75
CA HIS A 209 5.64 -3.58 -22.41
C HIS A 209 5.49 -3.21 -20.93
N ASN A 210 4.49 -2.37 -20.65
CA ASN A 210 3.97 -2.16 -19.31
C ASN A 210 3.20 -3.39 -18.80
N PRO A 211 3.00 -3.54 -17.47
CA PRO A 211 2.27 -4.65 -16.89
C PRO A 211 0.92 -4.84 -17.59
N ARG A 212 0.67 -6.04 -18.11
CA ARG A 212 -0.57 -6.38 -18.83
C ARG A 212 -1.51 -7.09 -17.88
N ILE A 213 -2.50 -6.35 -17.39
CA ILE A 213 -3.61 -6.85 -16.59
C ILE A 213 -4.88 -6.76 -17.45
N ASP A 214 -5.52 -7.90 -17.69
CA ASP A 214 -6.84 -7.97 -18.30
C ASP A 214 -7.91 -7.99 -17.22
N TYR A 215 -8.90 -7.13 -17.37
CA TYR A 215 -10.11 -7.11 -16.58
C TYR A 215 -11.29 -7.66 -17.39
N ARG A 216 -12.14 -8.43 -16.71
CA ARG A 216 -13.28 -9.17 -17.28
C ARG A 216 -14.55 -9.01 -16.43
N GLY A 217 -14.60 -7.97 -15.61
CA GLY A 217 -15.71 -7.70 -14.70
C GLY A 217 -16.84 -6.89 -15.32
N GLU A 218 -17.89 -6.69 -14.52
CA GLU A 218 -19.13 -6.00 -14.87
C GLU A 218 -19.05 -4.48 -14.73
N GLY A 219 -17.94 -3.96 -14.19
CA GLY A 219 -17.68 -2.53 -14.06
C GLY A 219 -16.99 -1.88 -15.27
N LEU A 220 -16.75 -0.58 -15.11
CA LEU A 220 -15.91 0.22 -16.01
C LEU A 220 -14.48 0.29 -15.44
N LEU A 221 -13.49 0.08 -16.30
CA LEU A 221 -12.07 0.22 -15.99
C LEU A 221 -11.44 1.33 -16.83
N ILE A 222 -10.75 2.25 -16.17
CA ILE A 222 -9.84 3.22 -16.81
C ILE A 222 -8.40 2.86 -16.41
N THR A 223 -7.50 2.73 -17.39
CA THR A 223 -6.08 2.48 -17.12
C THR A 223 -5.15 3.49 -17.80
N VAL A 224 -4.01 3.74 -17.17
CA VAL A 224 -2.87 4.50 -17.75
C VAL A 224 -1.58 3.76 -17.47
N ALA A 225 -0.60 3.88 -18.37
CA ALA A 225 0.68 3.19 -18.26
C ALA A 225 1.86 4.11 -18.60
N GLN A 226 3.05 3.81 -18.06
CA GLN A 226 4.28 4.58 -18.31
C GLN A 226 5.55 3.80 -17.91
N ARG A 227 6.67 4.05 -18.60
CA ARG A 227 8.01 3.64 -18.15
C ARG A 227 8.67 4.78 -17.37
N GLY A 228 9.16 4.49 -16.16
CA GLY A 228 10.06 5.36 -15.40
C GLY A 228 9.49 6.71 -14.92
N GLU A 229 8.21 6.97 -15.11
CA GLU A 229 7.54 8.28 -14.99
C GLU A 229 6.08 8.09 -14.54
N ALA A 230 5.42 9.15 -14.10
CA ALA A 230 4.03 9.07 -13.62
C ALA A 230 3.04 8.68 -14.75
N PRO A 231 2.23 7.60 -14.60
CA PRO A 231 1.28 7.14 -15.61
C PRO A 231 0.27 8.20 -16.09
N ARG A 232 -0.24 9.00 -15.15
CA ARG A 232 -1.33 9.98 -15.33
C ARG A 232 -0.98 11.22 -16.15
N ARG A 233 0.31 11.46 -16.47
CA ARG A 233 0.71 12.59 -17.32
C ARG A 233 0.08 12.46 -18.71
N ALA A 234 -0.54 13.53 -19.20
CA ALA A 234 -1.09 13.62 -20.56
C ALA A 234 -0.01 13.79 -21.65
N ARG A 235 1.20 14.20 -21.26
CA ARG A 235 2.40 14.28 -22.11
C ARG A 235 3.62 13.76 -21.36
N VAL A 236 4.48 13.01 -22.04
CA VAL A 236 5.80 12.56 -21.54
C VAL A 236 6.79 12.62 -22.69
N TRP A 237 7.96 13.25 -22.48
CA TRP A 237 9.00 13.42 -23.51
C TRP A 237 8.43 13.96 -24.84
N GLY A 238 7.60 15.02 -24.77
CA GLY A 238 6.88 15.62 -25.90
C GLY A 238 5.64 14.84 -26.38
N GLN A 239 5.64 13.51 -26.27
CA GLN A 239 4.61 12.62 -26.80
C GLN A 239 3.27 12.75 -26.06
N ARG A 240 2.16 12.78 -26.82
CA ARG A 240 0.80 12.74 -26.26
C ARG A 240 0.46 11.33 -25.76
N LYS A 241 -0.18 11.25 -24.59
CA LYS A 241 -0.62 10.01 -23.96
C LYS A 241 -2.14 9.88 -23.90
N TYR A 242 -2.60 8.65 -23.69
CA TYR A 242 -4.01 8.28 -23.60
C TYR A 242 -4.25 7.40 -22.38
N ALA A 243 -5.39 7.57 -21.74
CA ALA A 243 -5.99 6.57 -20.86
C ALA A 243 -6.83 5.60 -21.71
N GLU A 244 -6.74 4.31 -21.37
CA GLU A 244 -7.49 3.22 -22.00
C GLU A 244 -8.74 2.92 -21.16
N VAL A 245 -9.92 3.09 -21.74
CA VAL A 245 -11.22 2.84 -21.10
C VAL A 245 -11.81 1.54 -21.62
N ARG A 246 -12.17 0.62 -20.73
CA ARG A 246 -12.73 -0.72 -21.01
C ARG A 246 -13.99 -0.94 -20.16
N TYR A 247 -15.07 -1.40 -20.77
CA TYR A 247 -16.27 -1.89 -20.06
C TYR A 247 -16.62 -3.26 -20.66
N PRO A 248 -15.91 -4.34 -20.28
CA PRO A 248 -15.82 -5.55 -21.08
C PRO A 248 -17.13 -6.34 -21.16
N ALA A 249 -18.01 -6.22 -20.17
CA ALA A 249 -19.34 -6.84 -20.18
C ALA A 249 -20.27 -6.28 -21.28
N ARG A 250 -20.21 -4.97 -21.57
CA ARG A 250 -21.10 -4.29 -22.55
C ARG A 250 -20.40 -3.92 -23.86
N TYR A 251 -19.08 -3.69 -23.87
CA TYR A 251 -18.33 -3.15 -25.01
C TYR A 251 -17.01 -3.89 -25.27
N ARG A 252 -16.92 -4.55 -26.43
CA ARG A 252 -15.72 -5.27 -26.90
C ARG A 252 -14.54 -4.36 -27.29
N LYS A 253 -14.80 -3.10 -27.68
CA LYS A 253 -13.76 -2.15 -28.13
C LYS A 253 -13.26 -1.31 -26.94
N THR A 254 -11.95 -1.10 -26.86
CA THR A 254 -11.34 -0.13 -25.93
C THR A 254 -11.52 1.30 -26.45
N CYS A 255 -12.01 2.22 -25.62
CA CYS A 255 -12.02 3.66 -25.92
C CYS A 255 -10.72 4.33 -25.40
N ARG A 256 -10.31 5.45 -26.01
CA ARG A 256 -9.09 6.18 -25.62
C ARG A 256 -9.41 7.64 -25.36
N ILE A 257 -9.07 8.14 -24.16
CA ILE A 257 -9.31 9.54 -23.75
C ILE A 257 -8.01 10.20 -23.26
N SER A 258 -7.95 11.54 -23.30
CA SER A 258 -6.77 12.27 -22.81
C SER A 258 -6.72 12.26 -21.27
N PRO A 259 -5.57 11.94 -20.64
CA PRO A 259 -5.40 12.03 -19.19
C PRO A 259 -5.70 13.42 -18.62
N ALA A 260 -5.58 14.49 -19.40
CA ALA A 260 -5.92 15.86 -18.98
C ALA A 260 -7.42 16.09 -18.71
N LEU A 261 -8.28 15.16 -19.15
CA LEU A 261 -9.72 15.16 -18.82
C LEU A 261 -9.99 14.51 -17.45
N LEU A 262 -9.07 13.69 -16.94
CA LEU A 262 -9.21 12.90 -15.71
C LEU A 262 -8.42 13.49 -14.54
N TRP A 263 -7.17 13.93 -14.78
CA TRP A 263 -6.25 14.44 -13.75
C TRP A 263 -5.75 15.85 -14.09
N ASP A 264 -5.56 16.70 -13.08
CA ASP A 264 -4.98 18.02 -13.29
C ASP A 264 -3.49 17.91 -13.66
N GLN A 265 -3.15 18.53 -14.79
CA GLN A 265 -1.82 18.52 -15.39
C GLN A 265 -1.01 19.78 -15.05
N ARG A 266 -1.60 20.73 -14.31
CA ARG A 266 -0.96 21.99 -13.94
C ARG A 266 -0.05 21.79 -12.72
N PRO A 267 1.25 22.12 -12.81
CA PRO A 267 2.04 22.37 -11.60
C PRO A 267 1.50 23.61 -10.89
N ARG A 268 1.69 23.66 -9.57
CA ARG A 268 1.40 24.85 -8.75
C ARG A 268 2.68 25.67 -8.61
N PRO A 269 2.60 26.98 -8.26
CA PRO A 269 3.78 27.73 -7.88
C PRO A 269 4.60 26.98 -6.81
N GLY A 270 5.88 26.72 -7.11
CA GLY A 270 6.80 25.96 -6.25
C GLY A 270 6.73 24.43 -6.32
N ASP A 271 5.68 23.82 -6.87
CA ASP A 271 5.68 22.37 -7.16
C ASP A 271 6.38 22.16 -8.53
N SER A 272 7.52 21.45 -8.57
CA SER A 272 8.26 21.17 -9.81
C SER A 272 7.53 20.23 -10.79
N ASP A 273 6.49 19.55 -10.31
CA ASP A 273 5.67 18.61 -11.06
C ASP A 273 4.19 18.74 -10.67
N PRO A 274 3.23 18.49 -11.60
CA PRO A 274 1.82 18.48 -11.28
C PRO A 274 1.48 17.36 -10.28
N ARG A 275 0.58 17.66 -9.33
CA ARG A 275 0.11 16.68 -8.34
C ARG A 275 -0.73 15.54 -8.94
N LEU A 276 -1.20 15.71 -10.18
CA LEU A 276 -2.00 14.71 -10.92
C LEU A 276 -3.23 14.22 -10.13
N THR A 277 -3.85 15.16 -9.39
CA THR A 277 -5.09 14.98 -8.63
C THR A 277 -6.27 14.74 -9.56
N TRP A 278 -7.17 13.83 -9.17
CA TRP A 278 -8.40 13.54 -9.91
C TRP A 278 -9.30 14.78 -10.05
N ARG A 279 -9.94 14.97 -11.22
CA ARG A 279 -10.75 16.16 -11.54
C ARG A 279 -12.26 15.97 -11.43
N LEU A 280 -12.74 14.72 -11.44
CA LEU A 280 -14.16 14.38 -11.59
C LEU A 280 -14.69 13.89 -10.24
N LYS A 281 -15.46 14.74 -9.55
CA LYS A 281 -15.77 14.63 -8.11
C LYS A 281 -16.62 13.42 -7.70
N SER A 282 -17.21 12.71 -8.65
CA SER A 282 -18.07 11.55 -8.44
C SER A 282 -17.91 10.53 -9.57
N ASP A 283 -18.55 9.37 -9.46
CA ASP A 283 -18.46 8.32 -10.49
C ASP A 283 -19.35 8.67 -11.69
N GLU A 284 -20.48 9.35 -11.46
CA GLU A 284 -21.39 9.88 -12.48
C GLU A 284 -20.67 10.84 -13.41
N ALA A 285 -19.87 11.77 -12.87
CA ALA A 285 -19.05 12.69 -13.66
C ALA A 285 -17.97 11.98 -14.51
N VAL A 286 -17.58 10.75 -14.14
CA VAL A 286 -16.71 9.89 -14.96
C VAL A 286 -17.53 9.19 -16.04
N PHE A 287 -18.73 8.72 -15.72
CA PHE A 287 -19.65 8.12 -16.68
C PHE A 287 -20.05 9.13 -17.76
N ASP A 288 -20.50 10.34 -17.38
CA ASP A 288 -20.85 11.43 -18.29
C ASP A 288 -19.72 11.75 -19.28
N LEU A 289 -18.46 11.77 -18.78
CA LEU A 289 -17.28 11.98 -19.62
C LEU A 289 -17.07 10.82 -20.60
N VAL A 290 -17.22 9.58 -20.16
CA VAL A 290 -17.01 8.39 -20.99
C VAL A 290 -18.12 8.25 -22.03
N GLU A 291 -19.38 8.48 -21.69
CA GLU A 291 -20.49 8.51 -22.65
C GLU A 291 -20.24 9.58 -23.72
N LYS A 292 -19.92 10.81 -23.30
CA LYS A 292 -19.61 11.95 -24.19
C LYS A 292 -18.34 11.77 -25.05
N ARG A 293 -17.42 10.89 -24.68
CA ARG A 293 -16.14 10.66 -25.41
C ARG A 293 -16.06 9.34 -26.16
N CYS A 294 -16.89 8.36 -25.82
CA CYS A 294 -16.85 7.00 -26.36
C CYS A 294 -18.15 6.58 -27.05
N GLY A 295 -19.24 7.35 -26.91
CA GLY A 295 -20.56 6.97 -27.45
C GLY A 295 -21.19 5.76 -26.75
N TRP A 296 -20.81 5.52 -25.50
CA TRP A 296 -21.29 4.40 -24.70
C TRP A 296 -22.54 4.80 -23.91
N LYS A 297 -23.22 3.81 -23.34
CA LYS A 297 -24.31 3.97 -22.38
C LYS A 297 -23.93 3.23 -21.10
N LEU A 298 -23.92 3.93 -19.97
CA LEU A 298 -23.42 3.46 -18.68
C LEU A 298 -24.50 3.49 -17.59
N ASP A 299 -25.78 3.58 -17.99
CA ASP A 299 -26.95 3.61 -17.10
C ASP A 299 -26.92 2.50 -16.05
N ALA A 300 -26.52 1.28 -16.46
CA ALA A 300 -26.40 0.10 -15.59
C ALA A 300 -25.27 0.17 -14.54
N LEU A 301 -24.39 1.19 -14.61
CA LEU A 301 -23.36 1.48 -13.61
C LEU A 301 -23.78 2.62 -12.66
N ARG A 302 -24.83 3.38 -13.01
CA ARG A 302 -25.43 4.43 -12.17
C ARG A 302 -26.39 3.79 -11.15
N GLY A 303 -26.60 4.45 -10.01
CA GLY A 303 -27.63 4.05 -9.02
C GLY A 303 -27.37 2.78 -8.21
N GLY A 304 -26.20 2.16 -8.33
CA GLY A 304 -25.81 1.02 -7.48
C GLY A 304 -24.82 1.41 -6.41
N GLY A 305 -25.23 2.22 -5.42
CA GLY A 305 -24.39 2.71 -4.33
C GLY A 305 -25.20 3.33 -3.19
#